data_AF-A0A2E6BKN9-F1
#
_entry.id   AF-A0A2E6BKN9-F1
#
_cell.length_a   1.000
_cell.length_b   1.000
_cell.length_c   1.000
_cell.angle_alpha   90.00
_cell.angle_beta   90.00
_cell.angle_gamma   90.00
#
_symmetry.space_group_name_H-M   'P 1'
#
loop_
_entity.id
_entity.type
_entity.pdbx_description
1 polymer ?
#
loop_
_entity_poly.entity_id
_entity_poly.type
_entity_poly.pdbx_seq_one_letter_code
_entity_poly.pdbx_strand_id
1 'polypeptide(L)'
;MLHELEINTEVTRKNNPFTIYKVTEKKTLNNIIHYTLKSKNSGAIIISEYAINRDYTIKGTNKSQSFLLQFRRQVRRYFTKK
;
A
#
# COMPACT_ATOMS: atom_id res chain seq x y z
N MET A 1 3.39 11.42 -2.72
CA MET A 1 3.99 11.05 -1.42
C MET A 1 3.90 9.55 -1.28
N LEU A 2 5.04 8.88 -1.08
CA LEU A 2 5.11 7.46 -0.75
C LEU A 2 4.58 7.30 0.68
N HIS A 3 3.45 6.59 0.83
CA HIS A 3 2.91 6.29 2.15
C HIS A 3 3.71 5.13 2.73
N GLU A 4 4.48 5.40 3.78
CA GLU A 4 5.09 4.34 4.58
C GLU A 4 4.00 3.40 5.12
N LEU A 5 4.24 2.09 5.07
CA LEU A 5 3.31 1.11 5.63
C LEU A 5 3.39 1.06 7.16
N GLU A 6 2.23 1.04 7.80
CA GLU A 6 2.10 0.80 9.23
C GLU A 6 2.22 -0.69 9.57
N ILE A 7 2.59 -0.98 10.81
CA ILE A 7 2.56 -2.34 11.35
C ILE A 7 1.12 -2.85 11.32
N ASN A 8 0.93 -4.14 11.06
CA ASN A 8 -0.35 -4.83 10.83
C ASN A 8 -1.05 -4.51 9.51
N THR A 9 -0.46 -3.68 8.64
CA THR A 9 -1.03 -3.45 7.30
C THR A 9 -1.06 -4.76 6.51
N GLU A 10 -2.19 -5.05 5.87
CA GLU A 10 -2.36 -6.23 5.02
C GLU A 10 -1.92 -5.93 3.59
N VAL A 11 -1.00 -6.77 3.08
CA VAL A 11 -0.53 -6.73 1.70
C VAL A 11 -0.71 -8.08 1.02
N THR A 12 -0.96 -8.05 -0.28
CA THR A 12 -1.19 -9.23 -1.11
C THR A 12 -0.27 -9.17 -2.31
N ARG A 13 0.24 -10.31 -2.78
CA ARG A 13 1.10 -10.32 -3.98
C ARG A 13 0.21 -10.20 -5.22
N LYS A 14 0.59 -9.35 -6.18
CA LYS A 14 -0.20 -9.13 -7.42
C LYS A 14 -0.41 -10.42 -8.21
N ASN A 15 0.61 -11.29 -8.26
CA ASN A 15 0.55 -12.56 -8.98
C ASN A 15 -0.20 -13.66 -8.22
N ASN A 16 -0.42 -13.51 -6.90
CA ASN A 16 -1.17 -14.46 -6.11
C ASN A 16 -1.96 -13.72 -5.01
N PRO A 17 -3.16 -13.20 -5.35
CA PRO A 17 -3.95 -12.37 -4.45
C PRO A 17 -4.58 -13.16 -3.28
N PHE A 18 -4.52 -14.50 -3.32
CA PHE A 18 -5.07 -15.35 -2.26
C PHE A 18 -4.18 -15.39 -1.01
N THR A 19 -2.89 -15.10 -1.14
CA THR A 19 -1.98 -15.07 0.00
C THR A 19 -1.95 -13.67 0.62
N ILE A 20 -2.47 -13.58 1.84
CA ILE A 20 -2.47 -12.36 2.64
C ILE A 20 -1.24 -12.38 3.55
N TYR A 21 -0.46 -11.30 3.49
CA TYR A 21 0.65 -11.04 4.37
C TYR A 21 0.31 -9.84 5.27
N LYS A 22 0.83 -9.85 6.50
CA LYS A 22 0.79 -8.72 7.42
C LYS A 22 2.18 -8.18 7.64
N VAL A 23 2.31 -6.86 7.63
CA VAL A 23 3.55 -6.19 8.05
C VAL A 23 3.71 -6.39 9.55
N THR A 24 4.77 -7.08 9.98
CA THR A 24 5.06 -7.31 11.41
C THR A 24 6.14 -6.38 11.92
N GLU A 25 7.06 -5.97 11.04
CA GLU A 25 8.21 -5.15 11.42
C GLU A 25 8.60 -4.22 10.26
N LYS A 26 9.16 -3.07 10.61
CA LYS A 26 9.73 -2.08 9.69
C LYS A 26 11.15 -1.78 10.16
N LYS A 27 12.12 -1.86 9.26
CA LYS A 27 13.52 -1.53 9.54
C LYS A 27 14.10 -0.71 8.40
N THR A 28 14.85 0.34 8.73
CA THR A 28 15.57 1.13 7.72
C THR A 28 17.03 0.67 7.68
N LEU A 29 17.51 0.32 6.49
CA LEU A 29 18.89 -0.07 6.22
C LEU A 29 19.37 0.73 5.01
N ASN A 30 20.50 1.44 5.15
CA ASN A 30 21.09 2.25 4.07
C ASN A 30 20.07 3.21 3.42
N ASN A 31 19.26 3.89 4.24
CA ASN A 31 18.17 4.78 3.81
C ASN A 31 17.05 4.11 2.97
N ILE A 32 17.01 2.78 2.91
CA ILE A 32 15.93 2.02 2.29
C ILE A 32 15.08 1.39 3.38
N ILE A 33 13.76 1.50 3.25
CA ILE A 33 12.82 0.86 4.18
C ILE A 33 12.64 -0.59 3.76
N HIS A 34 12.80 -1.49 4.74
CA HIS A 34 12.51 -2.90 4.65
C HIS A 34 11.36 -3.26 5.58
N TYR A 35 10.50 -4.15 5.10
CA TYR A 35 9.35 -4.64 5.83
C TYR A 35 9.44 -6.15 5.98
N THR A 36 9.16 -6.62 7.19
CA THR A 36 8.96 -8.04 7.45
C THR A 36 7.48 -8.35 7.26
N LEU A 37 7.20 -9.23 6.32
CA LEU A 37 5.87 -9.73 6.01
C LEU A 37 5.69 -11.12 6.58
N LYS A 38 4.60 -11.35 7.31
CA LYS A 38 4.23 -12.68 7.83
C LYS A 38 2.84 -13.06 7.36
N SER A 39 2.70 -14.27 6.80
CA SER A 39 1.38 -14.85 6.54
C SER A 39 0.98 -15.80 7.67
N LYS A 40 -0.29 -16.18 7.75
CA LYS A 40 -0.74 -17.23 8.68
C LYS A 40 -0.14 -18.60 8.34
N ASN A 41 0.06 -18.86 7.04
CA ASN A 41 0.41 -20.18 6.53
C ASN A 41 1.83 -20.26 5.95
N SER A 42 2.57 -19.15 5.94
CA SER A 42 3.93 -19.09 5.40
C SER A 42 4.87 -18.43 6.41
N GLY A 43 6.17 -18.73 6.27
CA GLY A 43 7.22 -18.07 7.04
C GLY A 43 7.25 -16.55 6.85
N ALA A 44 8.05 -15.89 7.68
CA ALA A 44 8.32 -14.47 7.55
C ALA A 44 9.25 -14.20 6.35
N ILE A 45 8.98 -13.14 5.61
CA ILE A 45 9.75 -12.72 4.43
C ILE A 45 10.14 -11.26 4.63
N ILE A 46 11.40 -10.92 4.38
CA ILE A 46 11.89 -9.56 4.43
C ILE A 46 11.94 -9.01 3.01
N ILE A 47 11.30 -7.88 2.76
CA ILE A 47 11.27 -7.25 1.44
C ILE A 47 11.46 -5.74 1.56
N SER A 48 12.03 -5.11 0.53
CA SER A 48 12.17 -3.66 0.48
C SER A 48 10.87 -2.98 0.07
N GLU A 49 10.75 -1.70 0.41
CA GLU A 49 9.65 -0.84 -0.02
C GLU A 49 9.47 -0.85 -1.55
N TYR A 50 10.58 -0.85 -2.30
CA TYR A 50 10.58 -0.94 -3.75
C TYR A 50 9.88 -2.21 -4.26
N ALA A 51 10.16 -3.36 -3.65
CA ALA A 51 9.54 -4.63 -4.01
C ALA A 51 8.04 -4.62 -3.68
N ILE A 52 7.63 -4.04 -2.54
CA ILE A 52 6.20 -3.89 -2.20
C ILE A 52 5.47 -3.07 -3.26
N ASN A 53 5.99 -1.91 -3.62
CA ASN A 53 5.34 -1.04 -4.60
C ASN A 53 5.20 -1.70 -5.98
N ARG A 54 6.22 -2.49 -6.37
CA ARG A 54 6.24 -3.19 -7.67
C ARG A 54 5.30 -4.39 -7.70
N ASP A 55 5.38 -5.28 -6.72
CA ASP A 55 4.83 -6.63 -6.80
C ASP A 55 3.66 -6.90 -5.83
N TYR A 56 3.35 -5.95 -4.94
CA TYR A 56 2.30 -6.11 -3.93
C TYR A 56 1.21 -5.04 -4.05
N THR A 57 0.03 -5.41 -3.54
CA THR A 57 -1.15 -4.56 -3.43
C THR A 57 -1.50 -4.44 -1.95
N ILE A 58 -1.64 -3.19 -1.48
CA ILE A 58 -1.94 -2.87 -0.08
C ILE A 58 -3.45 -2.78 0.08
N LYS A 59 -4.05 -3.64 0.92
CA LYS A 59 -5.46 -3.52 1.28
C LYS A 59 -5.66 -2.24 2.08
N GLY A 60 -6.56 -1.37 1.62
CA GLY A 60 -6.89 -0.11 2.30
C GLY A 60 -6.25 1.14 1.70
N THR A 61 -5.34 1.02 0.72
CA THR A 61 -4.99 2.19 -0.10
C THR A 61 -6.12 2.46 -1.08
N ASN A 62 -7.10 3.23 -0.62
CA ASN A 62 -8.22 3.70 -1.41
C ASN A 62 -7.74 4.70 -2.49
N LYS A 63 -7.00 4.23 -3.50
CA LYS A 63 -6.77 5.00 -4.73
C LYS A 63 -8.11 5.38 -5.39
N SER A 64 -9.15 4.57 -5.18
CA SER A 64 -10.52 4.93 -5.59
C SER A 64 -11.08 6.13 -4.82
N GLN A 65 -10.84 6.25 -3.51
CA GLN A 65 -11.28 7.43 -2.74
C GLN A 65 -10.52 8.68 -3.15
N SER A 66 -9.21 8.60 -3.43
CA SER A 66 -8.46 9.77 -3.89
C SER A 66 -8.91 10.25 -5.27
N PHE A 67 -9.18 9.33 -6.20
CA PHE A 67 -9.76 9.66 -7.50
C PHE A 67 -11.15 10.29 -7.37
N LEU A 68 -12.05 9.68 -6.60
CA LEU A 68 -13.41 10.22 -6.39
C LEU A 68 -13.39 11.59 -5.70
N LEU A 69 -12.47 11.82 -4.75
CA LEU A 69 -12.29 13.13 -4.13
C LEU A 69 -11.78 14.18 -5.13
N GLN A 70 -10.80 13.82 -5.95
CA GLN A 70 -10.25 14.71 -6.98
C GLN A 70 -11.30 15.00 -8.06
N PHE A 71 -12.03 13.99 -8.52
CA PHE A 71 -13.12 14.13 -9.47
C PHE A 71 -14.24 15.04 -8.94
N ARG A 72 -14.71 14.81 -7.70
CA ARG A 72 -15.71 15.67 -7.05
C ARG A 72 -15.25 17.12 -6.95
N ARG A 73 -13.98 17.37 -6.60
CA ARG A 73 -13.42 18.73 -6.56
C ARG A 73 -13.40 19.39 -7.94
N GLN A 74 -13.05 18.64 -8.98
CA GLN A 74 -13.02 19.13 -10.35
C GLN A 74 -14.43 19.48 -10.86
N VAL A 75 -15.39 18.60 -10.66
CA VAL A 75 -16.81 18.83 -11.01
C VAL A 75 -17.36 20.06 -10.30
N ARG A 76 -17.12 20.20 -8.99
CA ARG A 76 -17.60 21.36 -8.21
C ARG A 76 -17.07 22.69 -8.78
N ARG A 77 -15.80 22.74 -9.19
CA ARG A 77 -15.19 23.93 -9.80
C ARG A 77 -15.83 24.32 -11.14
N TYR A 78 -16.31 23.36 -11.92
CA TYR A 78 -17.05 23.64 -13.15
C TYR A 78 -18.40 24.29 -12.88
N PHE A 79 -19.09 23.88 -11.82
CA PHE A 79 -20.42 24.42 -11.47
C PHE A 79 -20.38 25.76 -10.72
N THR A 80 -19.30 26.09 -10.00
CA THR A 80 -19.16 27.38 -9.28
C THR A 80 -18.51 28.50 -10.10
N LYS A 81 -18.19 28.28 -11.37
CA LYS A 81 -17.63 29.30 -12.28
C LYS A 81 -18.70 29.99 -13.15
N LYS A 82 -19.98 29.88 -12.78
CA LYS A 82 -21.10 30.53 -13.43
C LYS A 82 -21.66 31.61 -12.51
#